data_AF-A0A519YGQ5-F1
#
_entry.id   AF-A0A519YGQ5-F1
#
_cell.length_a   1.000
_cell.length_b   1.000
_cell.length_c   1.000
_cell.angle_alpha   90.00
_cell.angle_beta   90.00
_cell.angle_gamma   90.00
#
_symmetry.space_group_name_H-M   'P 1'
#
loop_
_entity.id
_entity.type
_entity.pdbx_description
1 polymer ?
#
loop_
_entity_poly.entity_id
_entity_poly.type
_entity_poly.pdbx_seq_one_letter_code
_entity_poly.pdbx_strand_id
1 'polypeptide(L)' 'MASPPPPSTTEDLRLALRAATLYYLDGMTQAEVATRLGVSRPT' A
#
# COMPACT_ATOMS: atom_id res chain seq x y z
N MET A 1 -7.58 25.74 -1.28
CA MET A 1 -8.42 24.55 -1.02
C MET A 1 -7.80 23.39 -1.77
N ALA A 2 -7.36 22.33 -1.09
CA ALA A 2 -6.74 21.17 -1.75
C ALA A 2 -7.83 20.42 -2.55
N SER A 3 -7.55 20.08 -3.81
CA SER A 3 -8.44 19.25 -4.61
C SER A 3 -8.55 17.86 -3.97
N PRO A 4 -9.73 17.22 -3.93
CA PRO A 4 -9.84 15.85 -3.47
C PRO A 4 -8.96 14.94 -4.35
N PRO A 5 -8.31 13.92 -3.76
CA PRO A 5 -7.52 12.97 -4.53
C PRO A 5 -8.43 12.26 -5.55
N PRO A 6 -7.86 11.83 -6.70
CA PRO A 6 -8.62 11.06 -7.67
C PRO A 6 -9.20 9.81 -7.01
N PRO A 7 -10.34 9.29 -7.52
CA PRO A 7 -10.91 8.05 -7.02
C PRO A 7 -9.89 6.92 -7.14
N SER A 8 -9.66 6.20 -6.04
CA SER A 8 -8.77 5.04 -6.02
C SER A 8 -9.31 3.96 -6.95
N THR A 9 -8.45 3.39 -7.77
CA THR A 9 -8.84 2.30 -8.66
C THR A 9 -9.06 1.01 -7.87
N THR A 10 -9.77 0.04 -8.43
CA THR A 10 -9.91 -1.28 -7.80
C THR A 10 -8.55 -1.96 -7.59
N GLU A 11 -7.58 -1.68 -8.46
CA GLU A 11 -6.21 -2.18 -8.32
C GLU A 11 -5.51 -1.58 -7.09
N ASP A 12 -5.64 -0.28 -6.87
CA ASP A 12 -5.11 0.40 -5.68
C ASP A 12 -5.72 -0.18 -4.39
N LEU A 13 -7.02 -0.48 -4.39
CA LEU A 13 -7.69 -1.09 -3.23
C LEU A 13 -7.18 -2.51 -2.95
N ARG A 14 -6.96 -3.32 -4.00
CA ARG A 14 -6.37 -4.67 -3.84
C ARG A 14 -4.94 -4.60 -3.33
N LEU A 15 -4.16 -3.65 -3.85
CA LEU A 15 -2.79 -3.40 -3.41
C LEU A 15 -2.76 -2.98 -1.93
N ALA A 16 -3.62 -2.04 -1.53
CA ALA A 16 -3.76 -1.58 -0.15
C ALA A 16 -4.18 -2.70 0.80
N LEU A 17 -5.15 -3.52 0.40
CA LEU A 17 -5.58 -4.68 1.19
C LEU A 17 -4.42 -5.66 1.40
N ARG A 18 -3.69 -5.99 0.33
CA ARG A 18 -2.54 -6.89 0.41
C ARG A 18 -1.43 -6.33 1.30
N ALA A 19 -1.15 -5.04 1.20
CA ALA A 19 -0.18 -4.37 2.07
C ALA A 19 -0.60 -4.41 3.54
N ALA A 20 -1.88 -4.15 3.83
CA ALA A 20 -2.43 -4.20 5.19
C ALA A 20 -2.36 -5.61 5.79
N THR A 21 -2.66 -6.65 5.01
CA THR A 21 -2.50 -8.05 5.43
C THR A 21 -1.06 -8.33 5.85
N LEU A 22 -0.09 -8.02 4.99
CA LEU A 22 1.33 -8.29 5.26
C LEU A 22 1.84 -7.52 6.49
N TYR A 23 1.42 -6.27 6.67
CA TYR A 23 1.87 -5.44 7.79
C TYR A 23 1.22 -5.84 9.11
N TYR A 24 -0.10 -5.97 9.15
CA TYR A 24 -0.84 -6.15 10.40
C TYR A 24 -0.99 -7.62 10.81
N LEU A 25 -1.15 -8.53 9.84
CA LEU A 25 -1.39 -9.95 10.14
C LEU A 25 -0.09 -10.75 10.08
N ASP A 26 0.76 -10.47 9.10
CA ASP A 26 2.04 -11.19 8.95
C ASP A 26 3.20 -10.50 9.69
N GLY A 27 2.98 -9.32 10.28
CA GLY A 27 3.96 -8.60 11.10
C GLY A 27 5.15 -8.04 10.34
N MET A 28 5.07 -7.94 9.01
CA MET A 28 6.15 -7.38 8.19
C MET A 28 6.32 -5.88 8.44
N THR A 29 7.56 -5.39 8.36
CA THR A 29 7.85 -3.96 8.32
C THR A 29 7.41 -3.36 6.99
N GLN A 30 7.20 -2.04 6.94
CA GLN A 30 6.83 -1.36 5.69
C GLN A 30 7.88 -1.51 4.58
N ALA A 31 9.16 -1.60 4.94
CA ALA A 31 10.24 -1.82 3.97
C ALA A 31 10.12 -3.22 3.34
N GLU A 32 9.90 -4.25 4.15
CA GLU A 32 9.70 -5.62 3.66
C GLU A 32 8.43 -5.73 2.81
N VAL A 33 7.34 -5.07 3.22
CA VAL A 33 6.11 -5.00 2.41
C VAL A 33 6.37 -4.35 1.06
N ALA A 34 7.07 -3.21 1.03
CA ALA A 34 7.39 -2.51 -0.21
C ALA A 34 8.23 -3.38 -1.16
N THR A 35 9.29 -4.02 -0.64
CA THR A 35 10.10 -4.98 -1.40
C THR A 35 9.27 -6.16 -1.90
N ARG A 36 8.39 -6.72 -1.05
CA ARG A 36 7.55 -7.89 -1.38
C ARG A 36 6.50 -7.60 -2.45
N LEU A 37 5.97 -6.38 -2.45
CA LEU A 37 4.96 -5.91 -3.40
C LEU A 37 5.57 -5.27 -4.66
N GLY A 38 6.88 -5.05 -4.69
CA GLY A 38 7.55 -4.40 -5.81
C GLY A 38 7.17 -2.93 -5.96
N VAL A 39 6.78 -2.26 -4.87
CA VAL A 39 6.41 -0.85 -4.87
C VAL A 39 7.54 0.00 -4.30
N SER A 40 7.74 1.17 -4.88
CA SER A 40 8.66 2.16 -4.32
C SER A 40 8.02 2.81 -3.09
N ARG A 41 8.85 3.05 -2.07
CA ARG A 41 8.45 3.84 -0.91
C ARG A 41 8.58 5.33 -1.28
N PRO A 42 7.52 6.15 -1.18
CA PRO A 42 7.68 7.60 -1.25
C PRO A 42 8.62 8.04 -0.11
N THR A 43 9.65 8.83 -0.43
CA THR A 43 10.56 9.45 0.55
C THR A 43 9.86 10.53 1.34
#